data_AF-A0AA39UX06-F1
#
_entry.id   AF-A0AA39UX06-F1
#
_cell.length_a   1.000
_cell.length_b   1.000
_cell.length_c   1.000
_cell.angle_alpha   90.00
_cell.angle_beta   90.00
_cell.angle_gamma   90.00
#
_symmetry.space_group_name_H-M   'P 1'
#
loop_
_entity.id
_entity.type
_entity.pdbx_description
1 polymer ?
#
loop_
_entity_poly.entity_id
_entity_poly.type
_entity_poly.pdbx_seq_one_letter_code
_entity_poly.pdbx_strand_id
1 'polypeptide(L)'
;MDFGYLTTVRCFAGIPWIVMSYNIACQWSINLEEWINIYSDFMWPKILKKVYLVLKFHLPGHIKDCQEKYCMSFHIDVGENDREAPEHSWAISNGVAALTREM
;
A
#
# COMPACT_ATOMS: atom_id res chain seq x y z
N MET A 1 -8.81 -2.96 3.18
CA MET A 1 -7.69 -2.00 3.17
C MET A 1 -8.19 -0.57 3.32
N ASP A 2 -9.26 -0.17 2.63
CA ASP A 2 -9.77 1.21 2.59
C ASP A 2 -10.07 1.78 3.96
N PHE A 3 -10.87 1.09 4.78
CA PHE A 3 -11.19 1.55 6.13
C PHE A 3 -9.92 1.81 6.97
N GLY A 4 -8.95 0.90 6.93
CA GLY A 4 -7.66 1.07 7.62
C GLY A 4 -6.85 2.25 7.08
N TYR A 5 -6.79 2.42 5.76
CA TYR A 5 -6.16 3.58 5.12
C TYR A 5 -6.83 4.90 5.53
N LEU A 6 -8.16 4.99 5.40
CA LEU A 6 -8.93 6.21 5.68
C LEU A 6 -8.86 6.60 7.15
N THR A 7 -9.02 5.63 8.07
CA THR A 7 -8.88 5.88 9.51
C THR A 7 -7.47 6.35 9.87
N THR A 8 -6.43 5.74 9.30
CA THR A 8 -5.04 6.12 9.53
C THR A 8 -4.77 7.54 9.02
N VAL A 9 -5.14 7.82 7.77
CA VAL A 9 -4.91 9.12 7.14
C VAL A 9 -5.64 10.23 7.89
N ARG A 10 -6.84 9.98 8.42
CA ARG A 10 -7.61 10.94 9.20
C ARG A 10 -6.89 11.40 10.48
N CYS A 11 -6.02 10.56 11.05
CA CYS A 11 -5.24 10.94 12.23
C CYS A 11 -4.15 11.96 11.93
N PHE A 12 -3.87 12.24 10.65
CA PHE A 12 -2.87 13.21 10.23
C PHE A 12 -3.56 14.46 9.63
N ALA A 13 -3.30 15.63 10.21
CA ALA A 13 -3.79 16.91 9.72
C ALA A 13 -2.62 17.76 9.20
N GLY A 14 -2.85 18.52 8.12
CA GLY A 14 -1.85 19.44 7.55
C GLY A 14 -0.72 18.76 6.78
N ILE A 15 -0.84 17.47 6.44
CA ILE A 15 0.15 16.77 5.62
C ILE A 15 -0.10 17.09 4.12
N PRO A 16 0.89 17.66 3.40
CA PRO A 16 0.70 18.04 2.00
C PRO A 16 0.69 16.86 1.03
N TRP A 17 1.35 15.75 1.39
CA TRP A 17 1.46 14.58 0.52
C TRP A 17 1.60 13.29 1.33
N ILE A 18 1.06 12.19 0.79
CA ILE A 18 1.22 10.85 1.35
C ILE A 18 1.64 9.87 0.26
N VAL A 19 2.50 8.93 0.65
CA VAL A 19 2.81 7.75 -0.17
C VAL A 19 2.32 6.52 0.55
N MET A 20 1.53 5.72 -0.15
CA MET A 20 1.01 4.44 0.31
C MET A 20 1.55 3.35 -0.59
N SER A 21 2.06 2.26 -0.02
CA SER A 21 2.45 1.06 -0.76
C SER A 21 1.57 -0.13 -0.38
N TYR A 22 1.10 -0.87 -1.38
CA TYR A 22 0.31 -2.08 -1.20
C TYR A 22 0.50 -3.03 -2.39
N ASN A 23 0.42 -4.34 -2.15
CA ASN A 23 0.74 -5.38 -3.14
C ASN A 23 -0.10 -5.21 -4.41
N ILE A 24 -1.36 -4.81 -4.25
CA ILE A 24 -2.28 -4.54 -5.37
C ILE A 24 -2.68 -3.06 -5.46
N ALA A 25 -1.79 -2.14 -5.05
CA ALA A 25 -2.04 -0.71 -5.08
C ALA A 25 -2.57 -0.25 -6.45
N CYS A 26 -2.05 -0.83 -7.55
CA CYS A 26 -2.46 -0.46 -8.90
C CYS A 26 -3.91 -0.78 -9.27
N GLN A 27 -4.52 -1.77 -8.62
CA GLN A 27 -5.94 -2.10 -8.80
C GLN A 27 -6.77 -1.37 -7.75
N TRP A 28 -6.27 -1.39 -6.53
CA TRP A 28 -6.93 -0.82 -5.37
C TRP A 28 -7.15 0.69 -5.48
N SER A 29 -6.13 1.46 -5.89
CA SER A 29 -6.21 2.91 -5.94
C SER A 29 -7.17 3.44 -7.01
N ILE A 30 -7.41 2.67 -8.07
CA ILE A 30 -8.34 3.04 -9.15
C ILE A 30 -9.76 3.10 -8.60
N ASN A 31 -10.15 2.10 -7.80
CA ASN A 31 -11.51 2.00 -7.25
C ASN A 31 -11.66 2.71 -5.90
N LEU A 32 -10.55 3.10 -5.26
CA LEU A 32 -10.57 3.70 -3.94
C LEU A 32 -11.43 4.96 -3.88
N GLU A 33 -11.38 5.83 -4.89
CA GLU A 33 -12.19 7.06 -4.88
C GLU A 33 -13.69 6.74 -4.91
N GLU A 34 -14.10 5.73 -5.67
CA GLU A 34 -15.47 5.26 -5.68
C GLU A 34 -15.87 4.67 -4.33
N TRP A 35 -15.01 3.84 -3.74
CA TRP A 35 -15.26 3.19 -2.45
C TRP A 35 -15.30 4.17 -1.28
N ILE A 36 -14.54 5.26 -1.34
CA ILE A 36 -14.61 6.33 -0.32
C ILE A 36 -16.02 6.90 -0.22
N ASN A 37 -16.79 6.97 -1.32
CA ASN A 37 -18.17 7.46 -1.30
C ASN A 37 -19.13 6.57 -0.50
N ILE A 38 -18.77 5.30 -0.26
CA ILE A 38 -19.56 4.38 0.57
C ILE A 38 -19.43 4.75 2.06
N TYR A 39 -18.31 5.39 2.43
CA TYR A 39 -18.09 5.90 3.77
C TYR A 39 -18.67 7.32 3.91
N SER A 40 -18.92 7.74 5.15
CA SER A 40 -19.40 9.10 5.41
C SER A 40 -18.36 10.16 5.05
N ASP A 41 -18.81 11.35 4.64
CA ASP A 41 -17.98 12.50 4.27
C ASP A 41 -16.86 12.82 5.27
N PHE A 42 -17.05 12.56 6.56
CA PHE A 42 -16.03 12.79 7.58
C PHE A 42 -14.79 11.87 7.45
N MET A 43 -14.90 10.78 6.68
CA MET A 43 -13.82 9.82 6.41
C MET A 43 -12.94 10.24 5.23
N TRP A 44 -13.29 11.31 4.52
CA TRP A 44 -12.54 11.77 3.36
C TRP A 44 -11.15 12.28 3.75
N PRO A 45 -10.08 11.74 3.15
CA PRO A 45 -8.73 12.16 3.45
C PRO A 45 -8.49 13.56 2.87
N LYS A 46 -8.19 14.53 3.75
CA LYS A 46 -7.87 15.92 3.38
C LYS A 46 -6.39 16.09 2.99
N ILE A 47 -5.91 15.21 2.11
CA ILE A 47 -4.52 15.22 1.62
C ILE A 47 -4.51 15.64 0.15
N LEU A 48 -3.68 16.63 -0.17
CA LEU A 48 -3.59 17.22 -1.51
C LEU A 48 -2.98 16.25 -2.53
N LYS A 49 -1.87 15.60 -2.19
CA LYS A 49 -1.17 14.67 -3.09
C LYS A 49 -1.11 13.26 -2.50
N LYS A 50 -1.66 12.29 -3.23
CA LYS A 50 -1.66 10.87 -2.86
C LYS A 50 -0.88 10.10 -3.90
N VAL A 51 0.14 9.37 -3.48
CA VAL A 51 0.94 8.49 -4.35
C VAL A 51 0.73 7.06 -3.91
N TYR A 52 0.40 6.20 -4.86
CA TYR A 52 0.17 4.78 -4.63
C TYR A 52 1.24 3.99 -5.36
N LEU A 53 1.89 3.06 -4.66
CA LEU A 53 3.01 2.28 -5.20
C LEU A 53 2.82 0.80 -4.92
N VAL A 54 3.34 -0.04 -5.79
CA VAL A 54 3.40 -1.48 -5.58
C VAL A 54 4.77 -1.82 -5.01
N LEU A 55 4.80 -2.74 -4.03
CA LEU A 55 6.04 -3.15 -3.39
C LEU A 55 6.94 -3.88 -4.41
N LYS A 56 8.26 -3.79 -4.22
CA LYS A 56 9.26 -4.13 -5.25
C LYS A 56 9.25 -5.62 -5.64
N PHE A 57 8.99 -6.52 -4.69
CA PHE A 57 8.88 -7.96 -4.91
C PHE A 57 7.61 -8.31 -5.68
N HIS A 58 6.52 -7.61 -5.40
CA HIS A 58 5.23 -7.86 -6.06
C HIS A 58 5.14 -7.26 -7.46
N LEU A 59 5.87 -6.17 -7.73
CA LEU A 59 5.82 -5.41 -8.98
C LEU A 59 5.91 -6.28 -10.26
N PRO A 60 6.84 -7.26 -10.40
CA PRO A 60 6.94 -8.10 -11.59
C PRO A 60 5.69 -8.92 -11.90
N GLY A 61 4.82 -9.16 -10.92
CA GLY A 61 3.55 -9.87 -11.09
C GLY A 61 2.46 -9.04 -11.77
N HIS A 62 2.67 -7.73 -11.97
CA HIS A 62 1.70 -6.84 -12.61
C HIS A 62 1.97 -6.67 -14.11
N ILE A 63 0.98 -6.18 -14.86
CA ILE A 63 1.16 -5.83 -16.27
C ILE A 63 2.17 -4.68 -16.44
N LYS A 64 2.82 -4.57 -17.59
CA LYS A 64 3.88 -3.57 -17.86
C LYS A 64 3.48 -2.14 -17.49
N ASP A 65 2.30 -1.71 -17.90
CA ASP A 65 1.76 -0.38 -17.55
C ASP A 65 1.73 -0.13 -16.04
N CYS A 66 1.38 -1.14 -15.25
CA CYS A 66 1.37 -1.03 -13.80
C CYS A 66 2.78 -1.04 -13.23
N GLN A 67 3.68 -1.85 -13.80
CA GLN A 67 5.08 -1.86 -13.41
C GLN A 67 5.69 -0.47 -13.55
N GLU A 68 5.45 0.23 -14.65
CA GLU A 68 6.00 1.57 -14.87
C GLU A 68 5.36 2.63 -13.97
N LYS A 69 4.03 2.64 -13.85
CA LYS A 69 3.30 3.70 -13.12
C LYS A 69 3.46 3.58 -11.60
N TYR A 70 3.55 2.36 -11.08
CA TYR A 70 3.55 2.07 -9.64
C TYR A 70 4.92 1.61 -9.12
N CYS A 71 5.98 1.67 -9.94
CA CYS A 71 7.35 1.36 -9.53
C CYS A 71 7.86 2.37 -8.52
N MET A 72 8.18 1.93 -7.32
CA MET A 72 8.70 2.79 -6.27
C MET A 72 10.01 3.49 -6.64
N SER A 73 10.89 2.81 -7.39
CA SER A 73 12.20 3.35 -7.81
C SER A 73 12.10 4.55 -8.75
N PHE A 74 10.91 4.86 -9.28
CA PHE A 74 10.67 6.01 -10.15
C PHE A 74 10.06 7.22 -9.44
N HIS A 75 9.76 7.10 -8.14
CA HIS A 75 9.18 8.20 -7.36
C HIS A 75 10.22 8.85 -6.45
N ILE A 76 10.16 10.18 -6.36
CA ILE A 76 11.02 10.97 -5.48
C ILE A 76 10.44 10.91 -4.05
N ASP A 77 11.28 11.16 -3.04
CA ASP A 77 10.91 11.24 -1.62
C ASP A 77 10.45 9.93 -0.97
N VAL A 78 10.59 8.79 -1.66
CA VAL A 78 10.34 7.48 -1.07
C VAL A 78 11.58 6.85 -0.47
N GLY A 79 12.79 7.29 -0.84
CA GLY A 79 14.07 6.66 -0.47
C GLY A 79 14.30 5.31 -1.16
N GLU A 80 15.53 4.79 -1.11
CA GLU A 80 15.82 3.44 -1.61
C GLU A 80 15.29 2.40 -0.62
N ASN A 81 14.09 1.89 -0.87
CA ASN A 81 13.49 0.79 -0.13
C ASN A 81 12.63 -0.07 -1.04
N ASP A 82 12.36 -1.30 -0.58
CA ASP A 82 11.47 -2.26 -1.21
C ASP A 82 10.04 -2.23 -0.60
N ARG A 83 9.93 -1.76 0.65
CA ARG A 83 8.76 -1.83 1.54
C ARG A 83 8.24 -3.24 1.80
N GLU A 84 9.11 -4.24 1.69
CA GLU A 84 8.82 -5.67 1.87
C GLU A 84 9.13 -6.16 3.29
N ALA A 85 9.31 -5.26 4.27
CA ALA A 85 9.70 -5.65 5.62
C ALA A 85 8.74 -6.67 6.28
N PRO A 86 7.40 -6.52 6.15
CA PRO A 86 6.46 -7.55 6.60
C PRO A 86 6.68 -8.90 5.90
N GLU A 87 6.90 -8.90 4.59
CA GLU A 87 7.10 -10.07 3.75
C GLU A 87 8.45 -10.77 4.03
N HIS A 88 9.51 -10.03 4.32
CA HIS A 88 10.79 -10.56 4.76
C HIS A 88 10.65 -11.31 6.09
N SER A 89 9.93 -10.72 7.05
CA SER A 89 9.66 -11.34 8.35
C SER A 89 8.76 -12.57 8.19
N TRP A 90 7.78 -12.49 7.29
CA TRP A 90 6.91 -13.61 6.95
C TRP A 90 7.70 -14.76 6.30
N ALA A 91 8.59 -14.48 5.35
CA ALA A 91 9.37 -15.51 4.66
C ALA A 91 10.21 -16.36 5.65
N ILE A 92 10.78 -15.72 6.67
CA ILE A 92 11.52 -16.40 7.73
C ILE A 92 10.57 -17.22 8.63
N SER A 93 9.49 -16.60 9.12
CA SER A 93 8.57 -17.24 10.06
C SER A 93 7.75 -18.37 9.42
N ASN A 94 7.46 -18.30 8.12
CA ASN A 94 6.75 -19.32 7.37
C ASN A 94 7.47 -20.68 7.39
N GLY A 95 8.80 -20.69 7.40
CA GLY A 95 9.59 -21.92 7.50
C GLY A 95 9.43 -22.66 8.83
N VAL A 96 9.06 -21.94 9.90
CA VAL A 96 8.84 -22.52 11.25
C VAL A 96 7.36 -22.59 11.64
N ALA A 97 6.45 -22.02 10.83
CA ALA A 97 5.02 -21.99 11.10
C ALA A 97 4.39 -23.38 11.23
N ALA A 98 4.95 -24.39 10.56
CA ALA A 98 4.48 -25.78 10.65
C ALA A 98 4.89 -26.49 11.96
N LEU A 99 5.84 -25.95 12.73
CA LEU A 99 6.32 -26.57 13.98
C LEU A 99 5.31 -26.49 15.12
N THR A 100 4.32 -25.60 15.03
CA THR A 100 3.25 -25.44 16.03
C THR A 100 1.92 -26.02 15.55
N ARG A 101 1.89 -26.80 14.46
CA ARG A 101 0.67 -27.48 14.01
C ARG A 101 0.42 -28.68 14.91
N GLU A 102 -0.84 -28.92 15.28
CA GLU A 102 -1.22 -30.16 15.99
C GLU A 102 -0.85 -31.38 15.14
N MET A 103 -0.31 -32.41 15.80
CA MET A 103 0.06 -33.69 15.20
C MET A 103 -1.14 -34.51 14.76
#